data_AF-A0A7S2AT12-F1
#
_entry.id   AF-A0A7S2AT12-F1
#
_cell.length_a   1.000
_cell.length_b   1.000
_cell.length_c   1.000
_cell.angle_alpha   90.00
_cell.angle_beta   90.00
_cell.angle_gamma   90.00
#
_symmetry.space_group_name_H-M   'P 1'
#
loop_
_entity.id
_entity.type
_entity.pdbx_description
1 polymer ?
#
loop_
_entity_poly.entity_id
_entity_poly.type
_entity_poly.pdbx_seq_one_letter_code
_entity_poly.pdbx_strand_id
1 'polypeptide(L)'
;ADLPCNSHVSFLAETAAWTIEQATKGAHVHRLRERRGWSVIARVSQSDLDRCGELISAARRQVLHQTTALPGTILLRSREKLMGFCISFGFVDDITKACWDMVQTGQCCRGHTCRWEHPKNTRRLFVAVKLASTDAKTGAANQEKGYEDEEEDD
;
A
#
# COMPACT_ATOMS: atom_id res chain seq x y z
N ALA A 1 -3.53 12.50 -18.97
CA ALA A 1 -4.62 12.12 -18.05
C ALA A 1 -4.09 11.09 -17.07
N ASP A 2 -4.32 11.25 -15.77
CA ASP A 2 -3.97 10.21 -14.80
C ASP A 2 -4.89 8.99 -15.05
N LEU A 3 -4.31 7.79 -15.07
CA LEU A 3 -5.10 6.56 -15.19
C LEU A 3 -6.01 6.45 -13.95
N PRO A 4 -7.27 5.95 -14.08
CA PRO A 4 -8.17 5.76 -12.93
C PRO A 4 -7.55 4.94 -11.79
N CYS A 5 -6.62 4.03 -12.11
CA CYS A 5 -5.87 3.27 -11.11
C CYS A 5 -4.98 4.14 -10.21
N ASN A 6 -4.48 5.29 -10.69
CA ASN A 6 -3.65 6.18 -9.88
C ASN A 6 -4.49 6.96 -8.85
N SER A 7 -5.70 7.41 -9.22
CA SER A 7 -6.59 8.12 -8.31
C SER A 7 -7.13 7.21 -7.20
N HIS A 8 -7.45 5.97 -7.52
CA HIS A 8 -7.90 4.98 -6.52
C HIS A 8 -6.83 4.73 -5.45
N VAL A 9 -5.57 4.49 -5.86
CA VAL A 9 -4.50 4.22 -4.88
C VAL A 9 -4.11 5.49 -4.12
N SER A 10 -4.20 6.67 -4.74
CA SER A 10 -4.03 7.95 -4.04
C SER A 10 -5.06 8.10 -2.92
N PHE A 11 -6.34 7.83 -3.21
CA PHE A 11 -7.40 7.86 -2.20
C PHE A 11 -7.17 6.84 -1.08
N LEU A 12 -6.69 5.63 -1.40
CA LEU A 12 -6.33 4.63 -0.38
C LEU A 12 -5.12 5.06 0.45
N ALA A 13 -4.14 5.74 -0.15
CA ALA A 13 -3.00 6.32 0.57
C ALA A 13 -3.43 7.45 1.51
N GLU A 14 -4.34 8.32 1.07
CA GLU A 14 -4.96 9.36 1.89
C GLU A 14 -5.77 8.75 3.05
N THR A 15 -6.53 7.70 2.77
CA THR A 15 -7.28 6.94 3.80
C THR A 15 -6.35 6.39 4.88
N ALA A 16 -5.24 5.76 4.49
CA ALA A 16 -4.25 5.27 5.44
C ALA A 16 -3.63 6.41 6.26
N ALA A 17 -3.23 7.49 5.60
CA ALA A 17 -2.62 8.65 6.24
C ALA A 17 -3.58 9.28 7.26
N TRP A 18 -4.81 9.55 6.86
CA TRP A 18 -5.86 10.13 7.72
C TRP A 18 -6.13 9.23 8.93
N THR A 19 -6.21 7.91 8.73
CA THR A 19 -6.44 6.97 9.84
C THR A 19 -5.32 7.03 10.89
N ILE A 20 -4.06 7.15 10.44
CA ILE A 20 -2.92 7.28 11.34
C ILE A 20 -2.91 8.65 12.04
N GLU A 21 -3.16 9.73 11.30
CA GLU A 21 -3.24 11.09 11.83
C GLU A 21 -4.31 11.21 12.93
N GLN A 22 -5.46 10.56 12.77
CA GLN A 22 -6.54 10.58 13.78
C GLN A 22 -6.23 9.71 15.01
N ALA A 23 -5.42 8.68 14.86
CA ALA A 23 -5.09 7.75 15.94
C ALA A 23 -3.86 8.16 16.76
N THR A 24 -3.13 9.19 16.32
CA THR A 24 -1.87 9.66 16.93
C THR A 24 -1.95 11.14 17.27
N LYS A 25 -1.20 11.58 18.29
CA LYS A 25 -1.13 13.02 18.65
C LYS A 25 0.12 13.63 18.03
N GLY A 26 -0.04 14.33 16.91
CA GLY A 26 1.05 15.10 16.30
C GLY A 26 2.01 14.28 15.45
N ALA A 27 1.56 13.15 14.87
CA ALA A 27 2.37 12.42 13.91
C ALA A 27 2.62 13.26 12.64
N HIS A 28 3.84 13.17 12.11
CA HIS A 28 4.17 13.71 10.81
C HIS A 28 4.00 12.61 9.75
N VAL A 29 2.93 12.69 8.97
CA VAL A 29 2.64 11.70 7.93
C VAL A 29 3.02 12.22 6.55
N HIS A 30 3.97 11.55 5.92
CA HIS A 30 4.43 11.84 4.57
C HIS A 30 3.72 10.92 3.57
N ARG A 31 3.28 11.50 2.45
CA ARG A 31 2.67 10.79 1.32
C ARG A 31 3.57 10.97 0.11
N LEU A 32 4.10 9.88 -0.40
CA LEU A 32 5.06 9.87 -1.49
C LEU A 32 4.47 9.09 -2.66
N ARG A 33 4.39 9.74 -3.82
CA ARG A 33 4.01 9.09 -5.07
C ARG A 33 5.24 8.46 -5.71
N GLU A 34 5.17 7.17 -6.01
CA GLU A 34 6.22 6.40 -6.64
C GLU A 34 5.77 5.88 -8.02
N ARG A 35 6.72 5.38 -8.83
CA ARG A 35 6.41 4.82 -10.15
C ARG A 35 5.42 3.65 -10.09
N ARG A 36 5.50 2.82 -9.04
CA ARG A 36 4.69 1.62 -8.87
C ARG A 36 3.53 1.79 -7.87
N GLY A 37 3.31 3.00 -7.35
CA GLY A 37 2.19 3.28 -6.45
C GLY A 37 2.47 4.39 -5.44
N TRP A 38 2.14 4.16 -4.17
CA TRP A 38 2.21 5.15 -3.11
C TRP A 38 2.87 4.61 -1.85
N SER A 39 3.58 5.48 -1.15
CA SER A 39 4.16 5.22 0.15
C SER A 39 3.63 6.23 1.17
N VAL A 40 3.14 5.74 2.30
CA VAL A 40 2.72 6.53 3.47
C VAL A 40 3.71 6.26 4.59
N ILE A 41 4.43 7.28 5.03
CA ILE A 41 5.44 7.16 6.09
C ILE A 41 4.99 8.05 7.25
N ALA A 42 4.53 7.42 8.33
CA ALA A 42 4.15 8.10 9.56
C ALA A 42 5.34 8.14 10.53
N ARG A 43 5.77 9.34 10.90
CA ARG A 43 6.72 9.55 12.00
C ARG A 43 5.95 9.88 13.27
N VAL A 44 6.06 9.02 14.27
CA VAL A 44 5.22 9.04 15.48
C VAL A 44 6.07 9.14 16.76
N SER A 45 5.45 9.52 17.88
CA SER A 45 6.12 9.54 19.18
C SER A 45 6.49 8.12 19.67
N GLN A 46 7.34 8.00 20.70
CA GLN A 46 7.65 6.69 21.28
C GLN A 46 6.39 5.98 21.82
N SER A 47 5.51 6.72 22.52
CA SER A 47 4.25 6.16 23.04
C SER A 47 3.32 5.63 21.93
N ASP A 48 3.30 6.28 20.77
CA ASP A 48 2.55 5.81 19.61
C ASP A 48 3.25 4.64 18.92
N LEU A 49 4.58 4.59 18.96
CA LEU A 49 5.38 3.49 18.42
C LEU A 49 5.13 2.19 19.19
N ASP A 50 5.00 2.25 20.51
CA ASP A 50 4.66 1.11 21.36
C ASP A 50 3.28 0.52 21.00
N ARG A 51 2.41 1.36 20.42
CA ARG A 51 1.08 1.00 19.90
C ARG A 51 1.05 0.83 18.39
N CYS A 52 2.21 0.68 17.72
CA CYS A 52 2.28 0.65 16.26
C CYS A 52 1.43 -0.47 15.64
N GLY A 53 1.33 -1.63 16.30
CA GLY A 53 0.47 -2.73 15.84
C GLY A 53 -1.00 -2.33 15.72
N GLU A 54 -1.52 -1.54 16.67
CA GLU A 54 -2.89 -1.01 16.63
C GLU A 54 -3.06 0.00 15.49
N LEU A 55 -2.09 0.90 15.31
CA LEU A 55 -2.10 1.91 14.24
C LEU A 55 -2.09 1.26 12.85
N ILE A 56 -1.19 0.30 12.65
CA ILE A 56 -1.04 -0.47 11.41
C ILE A 56 -2.32 -1.24 11.13
N SER A 57 -2.87 -1.92 12.14
CA SER A 57 -4.10 -2.71 12.00
C SER A 57 -5.31 -1.83 11.66
N ALA A 58 -5.44 -0.66 12.30
CA ALA A 58 -6.51 0.29 12.03
C ALA A 58 -6.43 0.85 10.60
N ALA A 59 -5.25 1.35 10.20
CA ALA A 59 -5.02 1.88 8.86
C ALA A 59 -5.25 0.81 7.79
N ARG A 60 -4.73 -0.41 7.98
CA ARG A 60 -4.92 -1.54 7.06
C ARG A 60 -6.39 -1.88 6.92
N ARG A 61 -7.13 -2.01 8.03
CA ARG A 61 -8.56 -2.34 8.00
C ARG A 61 -9.35 -1.29 7.23
N GLN A 62 -9.05 -0.02 7.43
CA GLN A 62 -9.74 1.05 6.72
C GLN A 62 -9.42 1.04 5.22
N VAL A 63 -8.16 0.84 4.83
CA VAL A 63 -7.78 0.69 3.41
C VAL A 63 -8.50 -0.49 2.76
N LEU A 64 -8.53 -1.65 3.42
CA LEU A 64 -9.21 -2.84 2.91
C LEU A 64 -10.72 -2.61 2.78
N HIS A 65 -11.34 -1.97 3.76
CA HIS A 65 -12.76 -1.60 3.70
C HIS A 65 -13.04 -0.68 2.51
N GLN A 66 -12.28 0.41 2.36
CA GLN A 66 -12.45 1.34 1.23
C GLN A 66 -12.17 0.69 -0.12
N THR A 67 -11.25 -0.29 -0.20
CA THR A 67 -10.98 -1.02 -1.44
C THR A 67 -12.23 -1.71 -1.98
N THR A 68 -13.10 -2.24 -1.11
CA THR A 68 -14.35 -2.91 -1.53
C THR A 68 -15.38 -1.95 -2.13
N ALA A 69 -15.27 -0.66 -1.85
CA ALA A 69 -16.15 0.37 -2.39
C ALA A 69 -15.65 0.97 -3.72
N LEU A 70 -14.40 0.67 -4.12
CA LEU A 70 -13.80 1.23 -5.33
C LEU A 70 -14.09 0.32 -6.55
N PRO A 71 -14.78 0.83 -7.58
CA PRO A 71 -15.12 0.03 -8.76
C PRO A 71 -13.86 -0.44 -9.47
N GLY A 72 -13.89 -1.68 -9.96
CA GLY A 72 -12.79 -2.26 -10.75
C GLY A 72 -11.48 -2.44 -9.97
N THR A 73 -11.44 -2.25 -8.66
CA THR A 73 -10.23 -2.38 -7.84
C THR A 73 -10.25 -3.72 -7.12
N ILE A 74 -9.19 -4.50 -7.31
CA ILE A 74 -9.05 -5.83 -6.72
C ILE A 74 -7.84 -5.86 -5.80
N LEU A 75 -8.03 -6.37 -4.59
CA LEU A 75 -6.94 -6.73 -3.70
C LEU A 75 -6.22 -7.99 -4.23
N LEU A 76 -4.97 -7.86 -4.64
CA LEU A 76 -4.17 -9.00 -5.09
C LEU A 76 -3.40 -9.63 -3.95
N ARG A 77 -2.78 -8.80 -3.10
CA ARG A 77 -1.92 -9.27 -2.01
C ARG A 77 -1.88 -8.25 -0.89
N SER A 78 -1.88 -8.72 0.35
CA SER A 78 -1.65 -7.91 1.55
C SER A 78 -0.59 -8.59 2.39
N ARG A 79 0.47 -7.87 2.73
CA ARG A 79 1.58 -8.34 3.57
C ARG A 79 1.76 -7.40 4.74
N GLU A 80 1.71 -7.94 5.94
CA GLU A 80 2.09 -7.20 7.15
C GLU A 80 3.61 -7.19 7.29
N LYS A 81 4.12 -6.12 7.89
CA LYS A 81 5.52 -5.97 8.28
C LYS A 81 5.54 -5.51 9.73
N LEU A 82 6.67 -5.72 10.42
CA LEU A 82 6.84 -5.35 11.83
C LEU A 82 6.39 -3.89 12.12
N MET A 83 6.74 -2.97 11.22
CA MET A 83 6.43 -1.55 11.36
C MET A 83 5.66 -1.00 10.16
N GLY A 84 4.77 -1.80 9.58
CA GLY A 84 3.98 -1.35 8.44
C GLY A 84 3.20 -2.43 7.73
N PHE A 85 2.76 -2.13 6.52
CA PHE A 85 2.16 -3.11 5.62
C PHE A 85 2.36 -2.71 4.16
N CYS A 86 2.17 -3.68 3.27
CA CYS A 86 2.15 -3.46 1.83
C CYS A 86 0.90 -4.11 1.24
N ILE A 87 0.18 -3.38 0.40
CA ILE A 87 -0.97 -3.90 -0.34
C ILE A 87 -0.72 -3.72 -1.83
N SER A 88 -0.95 -4.79 -2.60
CA SER A 88 -0.94 -4.74 -4.06
C SER A 88 -2.37 -4.80 -4.58
N PHE A 89 -2.69 -3.90 -5.49
CA PHE A 89 -3.99 -3.77 -6.13
C PHE A 89 -3.86 -4.04 -7.62
N GLY A 90 -4.84 -4.71 -8.18
CA GLY A 90 -5.02 -4.89 -9.62
C GLY A 90 -6.29 -4.19 -10.07
N PHE A 91 -6.36 -3.85 -11.35
CA PHE A 91 -7.49 -3.12 -11.91
C PHE A 91 -8.10 -3.90 -13.07
N VAL A 92 -9.41 -4.01 -13.06
CA VAL A 92 -10.22 -4.60 -14.12
C VAL A 92 -11.33 -3.63 -14.48
N ASP A 93 -11.78 -3.66 -15.72
CA ASP A 93 -12.89 -2.84 -16.19
C ASP A 93 -14.22 -3.34 -15.59
N ASP A 94 -14.37 -4.67 -15.46
CA ASP A 94 -15.56 -5.31 -14.89
C ASP A 94 -15.18 -6.42 -13.89
N ILE A 95 -15.42 -6.17 -12.59
CA ILE A 95 -15.10 -7.11 -11.53
C ILE A 95 -15.84 -8.45 -11.67
N THR A 96 -17.01 -8.47 -12.31
CA THR A 96 -17.78 -9.70 -12.54
C THR A 96 -17.13 -10.60 -13.60
N LYS A 97 -16.23 -10.04 -14.41
CA LYS A 97 -15.46 -10.75 -15.42
C LYS A 97 -14.03 -11.03 -14.99
N ALA A 98 -13.66 -10.70 -13.75
CA ALA A 98 -12.30 -10.91 -13.25
C ALA A 98 -11.92 -12.40 -13.24
N CYS A 99 -10.68 -12.68 -13.64
CA CYS A 99 -10.08 -14.01 -13.55
C CYS A 99 -9.64 -14.29 -12.10
N TRP A 100 -10.47 -15.01 -11.36
CA TRP A 100 -10.19 -15.32 -9.96
C TRP A 100 -8.93 -16.18 -9.76
N ASP A 101 -8.58 -17.05 -10.71
CA ASP A 101 -7.32 -17.82 -10.67
C ASP A 101 -6.12 -16.87 -10.65
N MET A 102 -6.10 -15.88 -11.56
CA MET A 102 -5.05 -14.86 -11.64
C MET A 102 -5.03 -13.96 -10.39
N VAL A 103 -6.20 -13.60 -9.86
CA VAL A 103 -6.32 -12.74 -8.67
C VAL A 103 -5.78 -13.43 -7.43
N GLN A 104 -6.13 -14.70 -7.22
CA GLN A 104 -5.80 -15.43 -5.99
C GLN A 104 -4.37 -15.97 -6.01
N THR A 105 -3.93 -16.52 -7.14
CA THR A 105 -2.63 -17.20 -7.23
C THR A 105 -1.55 -16.33 -7.86
N GLY A 106 -1.93 -15.26 -8.57
CA GLY A 106 -1.01 -14.49 -9.41
C GLY A 106 -0.74 -15.14 -10.77
N GLN A 107 -1.29 -16.32 -11.05
CA GLN A 107 -1.07 -17.07 -12.27
C GLN A 107 -2.40 -17.60 -12.85
N CYS A 108 -2.46 -17.71 -14.17
CA CYS A 108 -3.60 -18.31 -14.86
C CYS A 108 -3.08 -19.26 -15.94
N CYS A 109 -3.40 -20.55 -15.81
CA CYS A 109 -2.95 -21.58 -16.76
C CYS A 109 -3.44 -21.35 -18.19
N ARG A 110 -4.51 -20.55 -18.37
CA ARG A 110 -5.06 -20.19 -19.68
C ARG A 110 -4.26 -19.06 -20.36
N GLY A 111 -3.36 -18.39 -19.64
CA GLY A 111 -2.51 -17.32 -20.17
C GLY A 111 -3.32 -16.26 -20.92
N HIS A 112 -2.86 -15.91 -22.12
CA HIS A 112 -3.50 -14.92 -23.00
C HIS A 112 -4.83 -15.40 -23.62
N THR A 113 -5.13 -16.70 -23.55
CA THR A 113 -6.42 -17.27 -24.05
C THR A 113 -7.50 -17.30 -22.98
N CYS A 114 -7.22 -16.76 -21.79
CA CYS A 114 -8.22 -16.68 -20.73
C CYS A 114 -9.39 -15.79 -21.16
N ARG A 115 -10.62 -16.32 -21.09
CA ARG A 115 -11.85 -15.56 -21.36
C ARG A 115 -12.19 -14.52 -20.27
N TRP A 116 -11.57 -14.64 -19.10
CA TRP A 116 -11.77 -13.78 -17.95
C TRP A 116 -10.71 -12.68 -17.92
N GLU A 117 -11.08 -11.51 -17.41
CA GLU A 117 -10.22 -10.34 -17.36
C GLU A 117 -9.12 -10.51 -16.33
N HIS A 118 -7.86 -10.47 -16.78
CA HIS A 118 -6.70 -10.43 -15.88
C HIS A 118 -6.52 -9.01 -15.34
N PRO A 119 -6.26 -8.84 -14.03
CA PRO A 119 -5.97 -7.53 -13.47
C PRO A 119 -4.77 -6.89 -14.17
N LYS A 120 -4.95 -5.65 -14.63
CA LYS A 120 -3.90 -4.83 -15.26
C LYS A 120 -3.43 -3.75 -14.29
N ASN A 121 -2.36 -3.06 -14.68
CA ASN A 121 -1.88 -1.85 -14.02
C ASN A 121 -1.65 -2.02 -12.51
N THR A 122 -1.03 -3.12 -12.10
CA THR A 122 -0.80 -3.42 -10.68
C THR A 122 -0.09 -2.27 -9.97
N ARG A 123 -0.67 -1.81 -8.87
CA ARG A 123 -0.13 -0.73 -8.03
C ARG A 123 0.07 -1.21 -6.60
N ARG A 124 1.01 -0.58 -5.90
CA ARG A 124 1.31 -0.90 -4.49
C ARG A 124 1.02 0.29 -3.59
N LEU A 125 0.47 0.04 -2.42
CA LEU A 125 0.46 0.96 -1.30
C LEU A 125 1.36 0.39 -0.21
N PHE A 126 2.42 1.13 0.10
CA PHE A 126 3.28 0.84 1.23
C PHE A 126 2.94 1.80 2.38
N VAL A 127 2.78 1.28 3.58
CA VAL A 127 2.58 2.08 4.78
C VAL A 127 3.63 1.68 5.79
N ALA A 128 4.35 2.65 6.34
CA ALA A 128 5.36 2.44 7.36
C ALA A 128 5.18 3.42 8.52
N VAL A 129 5.34 2.91 9.73
CA VAL A 129 5.39 3.70 10.97
C VAL A 129 6.83 3.71 11.45
N LYS A 130 7.36 4.88 11.76
CA LYS A 130 8.73 5.08 12.23
C LYS A 130 8.71 6.00 13.43
N LEU A 131 9.70 5.87 14.31
CA LEU A 131 9.91 6.84 15.38
C LEU A 131 10.22 8.21 14.76
N ALA A 132 9.60 9.26 15.28
CA ALA A 132 9.97 10.63 14.95
C ALA A 132 11.37 10.89 15.50
N SER A 133 12.33 11.18 14.61
CA SER A 133 13.63 11.67 15.03
C SER A 133 13.42 12.95 15.85
N THR A 134 13.91 12.96 17.08
CA THR A 134 14.05 14.20 17.85
C THR A 134 15.20 15.00 17.25
N ASP A 135 15.03 15.54 16.05
CA ASP A 135 16.06 16.36 15.42
C ASP A 135 16.06 17.75 16.07
N ALA A 136 16.77 17.84 17.20
CA ALA A 136 17.60 19.02 17.44
C ALA A 136 18.61 19.07 16.28
N LYS A 137 18.48 20.10 15.43
CA LYS A 137 19.37 20.46 14.31
C LYS A 137 20.75 19.79 14.35
N THR A 138 21.10 19.03 13.32
CA THR A 138 22.37 19.16 12.56
C THR A 138 22.27 18.30 11.31
N GLY A 139 22.50 18.90 10.14
CA GLY A 139 22.52 18.18 8.87
C GLY A 139 23.72 17.26 8.76
N ALA A 140 23.49 16.05 8.26
CA ALA A 140 24.44 15.30 7.47
C ALA A 140 23.66 14.33 6.61
N ALA A 141 23.95 14.35 5.31
CA ALA A 141 23.47 13.39 4.35
C ALA A 141 23.77 11.96 4.84
N ASN A 142 22.79 11.06 4.73
CA ASN A 142 23.16 9.73 4.28
C ASN A 142 22.06 9.06 3.45
N GLN A 143 22.54 8.52 2.35
CA GLN A 143 21.84 7.91 1.24
C GLN A 143 22.06 6.41 1.38
N GLU A 144 21.03 5.67 1.77
CA GLU A 144 21.03 4.19 1.78
C GLU A 144 19.57 3.73 1.63
N LYS A 145 19.21 2.69 0.87
CA LYS A 145 19.89 1.83 -0.10
C LYS A 145 18.75 1.14 -0.86
N GLY A 146 19.02 0.77 -2.12
CA GLY A 146 18.07 0.06 -2.97
C GLY A 146 17.54 -1.21 -2.32
N TYR A 147 16.24 -1.46 -2.50
CA TYR A 147 15.61 -2.74 -2.23
C TYR A 147 16.03 -3.67 -3.37
N GLU A 148 16.96 -4.59 -3.10
CA GLU A 148 17.29 -5.66 -4.04
C GLU A 148 16.08 -6.60 -4.16
N ASP A 149 15.65 -6.82 -5.41
CA ASP A 149 14.70 -7.86 -5.80
C ASP A 149 15.37 -9.20 -5.49
N GLU A 150 14.87 -9.93 -4.50
CA GLU A 150 15.05 -11.38 -4.47
C GLU A 150 14.05 -11.94 -5.48
N GLU A 151 14.55 -12.18 -6.71
CA GLU A 151 13.97 -13.14 -7.63
C GLU A 151 14.05 -14.52 -6.97
N GLU A 152 12.90 -15.10 -6.66
CA GLU A 152 12.77 -16.49 -6.23
C GLU A 152 12.45 -17.29 -7.50
N ASP A 153 13.48 -17.93 -8.05
CA ASP A 153 13.39 -19.01 -9.03
C ASP A 153 12.70 -20.21 -8.37
N ASP A 154 11.62 -20.71 -8.98
CA ASP A 154 11.28 -22.13 -9.19
C ASP A 154 9.94 -22.29 -9.96
#